data_AF-A0A537W449-F1
#
_entry.id   AF-A0A537W449-F1
#
_cell.length_a   1.000
_cell.length_b   1.000
_cell.length_c   1.000
_cell.angle_alpha   90.00
_cell.angle_beta   90.00
_cell.angle_gamma   90.00
#
_symmetry.space_group_name_H-M   'P 1'
#
loop_
_entity.id
_entity.type
_entity.pdbx_description
1 polymer ?
#
loop_
_entity_poly.entity_id
_entity_poly.type
_entity_poly.pdbx_seq_one_letter_code
_entity_poly.pdbx_strand_id
1 'polypeptide(L)'
;MPKPASLSVRLEPELNKELSAVAARLDRPKSWVVQQAVREFIDLQLWQMSAIEKGLRDSEAGRLVSHEQVVAWVESWGRADELPMPECK
;
A
#
# COMPACT_ATOMS: atom_id res chain seq x y z
N MET A 1 6.28 -27.85 -10.42
CA MET A 1 6.46 -26.55 -9.73
C MET A 1 7.03 -25.54 -10.72
N PRO A 2 6.48 -24.33 -10.83
CA PRO A 2 7.02 -23.32 -11.74
C PRO A 2 8.45 -22.94 -11.32
N LYS A 3 9.35 -22.82 -12.31
CA LYS A 3 10.76 -22.47 -12.08
C LYS A 3 10.86 -20.98 -11.73
N PRO A 4 11.65 -20.58 -10.72
CA PRO A 4 11.86 -19.16 -10.41
C PRO A 4 12.51 -18.46 -11.61
N ALA A 5 11.97 -17.29 -11.97
CA ALA A 5 12.54 -16.42 -12.98
C ALA A 5 13.74 -15.66 -12.42
N SER A 6 14.80 -15.50 -13.23
CA SER A 6 15.96 -14.69 -12.88
C SER A 6 15.79 -13.26 -13.38
N LEU A 7 16.04 -12.28 -12.51
CA LEU A 7 16.07 -10.87 -12.85
C LEU A 7 17.50 -10.34 -12.63
N SER A 8 18.06 -9.68 -13.65
CA SER A 8 19.31 -8.93 -13.51
C SER A 8 18.98 -7.45 -13.40
N VAL A 9 19.37 -6.82 -12.29
CA VAL A 9 19.09 -5.40 -12.02
C VAL A 9 20.41 -4.67 -11.88
N ARG A 10 20.52 -3.51 -12.54
CA ARG A 10 21.62 -2.57 -12.31
C ARG A 10 21.24 -1.67 -11.15
N LEU A 11 22.05 -1.69 -10.10
CA LEU A 11 21.90 -0.82 -8.94
C LEU A 11 22.96 0.26 -8.97
N GLU A 12 22.62 1.45 -8.50
CA GLU A 12 23.61 2.47 -8.19
C GLU A 12 24.58 1.94 -7.12
N PRO A 13 25.88 2.31 -7.16
CA PRO A 13 26.88 1.77 -6.26
C PRO A 13 26.51 1.93 -4.77
N GLU A 14 25.98 3.10 -4.42
CA GLU A 14 25.53 3.46 -3.07
C GLU A 14 24.37 2.56 -2.62
N LEU A 15 23.36 2.38 -3.47
CA LEU A 15 22.22 1.51 -3.18
C LEU A 15 22.65 0.04 -3.00
N ASN A 16 23.59 -0.45 -3.80
CA ASN A 16 24.14 -1.79 -3.63
C ASN A 16 24.91 -1.93 -2.31
N LYS A 17 25.60 -0.89 -1.85
CA LYS A 17 26.27 -0.88 -0.54
C LYS A 17 25.25 -0.93 0.60
N GLU A 18 24.19 -0.14 0.53
CA GLU A 18 23.10 -0.16 1.52
C GLU A 18 22.40 -1.52 1.56
N LEU A 19 22.07 -2.09 0.39
CA LEU A 19 21.51 -3.43 0.26
C LEU A 19 22.41 -4.50 0.91
N SER A 20 23.74 -4.39 0.71
CA SER A 20 24.71 -5.29 1.35
C SER A 20 24.66 -5.19 2.87
N ALA A 21 24.56 -3.98 3.41
CA ALA A 21 24.53 -3.74 4.85
C ALA A 21 23.24 -4.25 5.50
N VAL A 22 22.10 -4.09 4.83
CA VAL A 22 20.81 -4.65 5.26
C VAL A 22 20.84 -6.17 5.23
N ALA A 23 21.26 -6.75 4.11
CA ALA A 23 21.39 -8.20 3.94
C ALA A 23 22.26 -8.84 5.03
N ALA A 24 23.40 -8.22 5.36
CA ALA A 24 24.29 -8.69 6.42
C ALA A 24 23.65 -8.65 7.81
N ARG A 25 22.93 -7.56 8.16
CA ARG A 25 22.24 -7.45 9.46
C ARG A 25 21.09 -8.45 9.62
N LEU A 26 20.45 -8.81 8.51
CA LEU A 26 19.33 -9.77 8.50
C LEU A 26 19.79 -11.23 8.41
N ASP A 27 21.09 -11.49 8.24
CA ASP A 27 21.64 -12.83 7.92
C ASP A 27 20.91 -13.49 6.73
N ARG A 28 20.83 -12.73 5.64
CA ARG A 28 20.16 -13.13 4.40
C ARG A 28 20.98 -12.75 3.17
N PRO A 29 20.87 -13.51 2.06
CA PRO A 29 21.48 -13.11 0.80
C PRO A 29 20.77 -11.88 0.22
N LYS A 30 21.50 -11.05 -0.54
CA LYS A 30 20.95 -9.85 -1.19
C LYS A 30 19.71 -10.15 -2.05
N SER A 31 19.71 -11.28 -2.75
CA SER A 31 18.59 -11.71 -3.58
C SER A 31 17.30 -11.90 -2.77
N TRP A 32 17.40 -12.35 -1.52
CA TRP A 32 16.26 -12.47 -0.63
C TRP A 32 15.68 -11.09 -0.29
N VAL A 33 16.54 -10.12 0.06
CA VAL A 33 16.11 -8.74 0.37
C VAL A 33 15.47 -8.08 -0.85
N VAL A 34 16.07 -8.24 -2.04
CA VAL A 34 15.49 -7.75 -3.30
C VAL A 34 14.14 -8.38 -3.56
N GLN A 35 13.99 -9.70 -3.35
CA GLN A 35 12.73 -10.39 -3.55
C GLN A 35 11.64 -9.90 -2.59
N GLN A 36 11.97 -9.63 -1.33
CA GLN A 36 11.02 -9.05 -0.37
C GLN A 36 10.60 -7.64 -0.79
N ALA A 37 11.57 -6.78 -1.11
CA ALA A 37 11.29 -5.41 -1.55
C ALA A 37 10.41 -5.37 -2.80
N VAL A 38 10.67 -6.24 -3.79
CA VAL A 38 9.84 -6.35 -4.99
C VAL A 38 8.43 -6.83 -4.66
N ARG A 39 8.28 -7.81 -3.76
CA ARG A 39 6.97 -8.30 -3.32
C ARG A 39 6.16 -7.19 -2.65
N GLU A 40 6.74 -6.55 -1.64
CA GLU A 40 6.08 -5.46 -0.89
C GLU A 40 5.69 -4.30 -1.80
N PHE A 41 6.58 -3.93 -2.74
CA PHE A 41 6.27 -2.90 -3.73
C PHE A 41 5.10 -3.29 -4.62
N ILE A 42 5.10 -4.50 -5.20
CA ILE A 42 4.02 -4.97 -6.06
C ILE A 42 2.70 -5.04 -5.30
N ASP A 43 2.71 -5.60 -4.08
CA ASP A 43 1.50 -5.73 -3.26
C ASP A 43 0.90 -4.34 -2.96
N LEU A 44 1.74 -3.35 -2.62
CA LEU A 44 1.31 -1.97 -2.42
C LEU A 44 0.74 -1.34 -3.69
N GLN A 45 1.43 -1.51 -4.84
CA GLN A 45 0.97 -0.92 -6.10
C GLN A 45 -0.36 -1.55 -6.56
N LEU A 46 -0.50 -2.87 -6.47
CA LEU A 46 -1.73 -3.55 -6.86
C LEU A 46 -2.91 -3.16 -5.97
N TRP A 47 -2.70 -3.06 -4.65
CA TRP A 47 -3.71 -2.56 -3.73
C TRP A 47 -4.13 -1.14 -4.11
N GLN A 48 -3.17 -0.24 -4.34
CA GLN A 48 -3.44 1.16 -4.66
C GLN A 48 -4.21 1.29 -5.98
N MET A 49 -3.78 0.59 -7.04
CA MET A 49 -4.47 0.58 -8.33
C MET A 49 -5.90 0.07 -8.18
N SER A 50 -6.09 -1.06 -7.49
CA SER A 50 -7.42 -1.62 -7.26
C SER A 50 -8.31 -0.69 -6.43
N ALA A 51 -7.76 0.00 -5.43
CA ALA A 51 -8.49 0.94 -4.60
C ALA A 51 -8.95 2.18 -5.39
N ILE A 52 -8.08 2.71 -6.25
CA ILE A 52 -8.40 3.82 -7.15
C ILE A 52 -9.51 3.42 -8.11
N GLU A 53 -9.37 2.28 -8.79
CA GLU A 53 -10.39 1.80 -9.72
C GLU A 53 -11.73 1.56 -9.03
N LYS A 54 -11.72 1.02 -7.80
CA LYS A 54 -12.95 0.87 -7.01
C LYS A 54 -13.57 2.22 -6.69
N GLY A 55 -12.78 3.19 -6.23
CA GLY A 55 -13.25 4.54 -5.91
C GLY A 55 -13.86 5.24 -7.13
N LEU A 56 -13.24 5.09 -8.31
CA LEU A 56 -13.79 5.63 -9.56
C LEU A 56 -15.15 5.00 -9.90
N ARG A 57 -15.26 3.65 -9.83
CA ARG A 57 -16.53 2.95 -10.06
C ARG A 57 -17.61 3.31 -9.04
N ASP A 58 -17.24 3.53 -7.78
CA ASP A 58 -18.16 3.97 -6.73
C ASP A 58 -18.65 5.39 -7.01
N SER A 59 -17.75 6.29 -7.43
CA SER A 59 -18.09 7.66 -7.83
C SER A 59 -19.03 7.70 -9.04
N GLU A 60 -18.71 6.97 -10.11
CA GLU A 60 -19.53 6.89 -11.32
C GLU A 60 -20.93 6.33 -11.05
N ALA A 61 -21.05 5.41 -10.09
CA ALA A 61 -22.32 4.84 -9.67
C ALA A 61 -23.05 5.67 -8.61
N GLY A 62 -22.51 6.82 -8.20
CA GLY A 62 -23.09 7.67 -7.17
C GLY A 62 -23.01 7.11 -5.75
N ARG A 63 -22.20 6.06 -5.52
CA ARG A 63 -21.96 5.45 -4.20
C ARG A 63 -21.05 6.30 -3.35
N LEU A 64 -21.55 7.47 -2.97
CA LEU A 64 -20.83 8.53 -2.28
C LEU A 64 -21.58 8.97 -1.03
N VAL A 65 -20.85 9.60 -0.12
CA VAL A 65 -21.34 10.27 1.08
C VAL A 65 -21.03 11.77 0.96
N SER A 66 -21.89 12.64 1.51
CA SER A 66 -21.61 14.08 1.45
C SER A 66 -20.44 14.46 2.36
N HIS A 67 -19.68 15.47 1.96
CA HIS A 67 -18.57 15.99 2.75
C HIS A 67 -19.02 16.43 4.16
N GLU A 68 -20.18 17.10 4.26
CA GLU A 68 -20.75 17.58 5.53
C GLU A 68 -21.01 16.44 6.53
N GLN A 69 -21.54 15.30 6.06
CA GLN A 69 -21.76 14.13 6.90
C GLN A 69 -20.44 13.53 7.42
N VAL A 70 -19.41 13.50 6.57
CA VAL A 70 -18.07 13.00 6.96
C VAL A 70 -17.42 13.94 7.98
N VAL A 71 -17.50 15.26 7.78
CA VAL A 71 -16.95 16.26 8.71
C VAL A 71 -17.62 16.14 10.07
N ALA A 72 -18.95 16.13 10.13
CA ALA A 72 -19.69 16.00 11.38
C ALA A 72 -19.30 14.72 12.13
N TRP A 73 -19.11 13.60 11.41
CA TRP A 73 -18.65 12.35 11.99
C TRP A 73 -17.23 12.46 12.56
N VAL A 74 -16.26 12.97 11.81
CA VAL A 74 -14.86 13.11 12.27
C VAL A 74 -14.76 14.05 13.47
N GLU A 75 -15.51 15.16 13.49
CA GLU A 75 -15.54 16.11 14.61
C GLU A 75 -16.18 15.53 15.87
N SER A 76 -16.96 14.45 15.73
CA SER A 76 -17.60 13.77 16.86
C SER A 76 -16.69 12.76 17.58
N TRP A 77 -15.54 12.40 16.97
CA TRP A 77 -14.64 11.38 17.51
C TRP A 77 -14.12 11.72 18.91
N GLY A 78 -14.20 10.76 19.82
CA GLY A 78 -13.71 10.92 21.20
C GLY A 78 -14.62 11.75 22.11
N ARG A 79 -15.80 12.16 21.62
CA ARG A 79 -16.85 12.80 22.42
C ARG A 79 -17.83 11.75 22.95
N ALA A 80 -18.58 12.12 23.99
CA ALA A 80 -19.62 11.25 24.54
C ALA A 80 -20.79 11.00 23.55
N ASP A 81 -20.94 11.87 22.55
CA ASP A 81 -21.96 11.84 21.50
C ASP A 81 -21.37 11.57 20.10
N GLU A 82 -20.37 10.69 20.03
CA GLU A 82 -19.77 10.26 18.76
C GLU A 82 -20.83 9.72 17.78
N LEU A 83 -20.83 10.24 16.56
CA LEU A 83 -21.75 9.86 15.49
C LEU A 83 -21.30 8.54 14.85
N PRO A 84 -22.23 7.72 14.31
CA PRO A 84 -21.85 6.53 13.55
C PRO A 84 -21.17 6.90 12.23
N MET A 85 -20.28 6.02 11.75
CA MET A 85 -19.65 6.18 10.44
C MET A 85 -20.72 6.31 9.35
N PRO A 86 -20.69 7.37 8.52
CA PRO A 86 -21.70 7.56 7.50
C PRO A 86 -21.48 6.58 6.34
N GLU A 87 -22.58 6.07 5.79
CA GLU A 87 -22.57 5.07 4.72
C GLU A 87 -22.71 5.73 3.35
N CYS A 88 -21.97 5.24 2.35
CA CYS A 88 -22.19 5.61 0.96
C CYS A 88 -23.59 5.16 0.51
N LYS A 89 -24.27 5.99 -0.27
CA LYS A 89 -25.58 5.66 -0.84
C LYS A 89 -25.52 4.60 -1.93
#